data_AF-A0A917GL60-F1
#
_entry.id   AF-A0A917GL60-F1
#
_cell.length_a   1.000
_cell.length_b   1.000
_cell.length_c   1.000
_cell.angle_alpha   90.00
_cell.angle_beta   90.00
_cell.angle_gamma   90.00
#
_symmetry.space_group_name_H-M   'P 1'
#
loop_
_entity.id
_entity.type
_entity.pdbx_description
1 polymer ?
#
loop_
_entity_poly.entity_id
_entity_poly.type
_entity_poly.pdbx_seq_one_letter_code
_entity_poly.pdbx_strand_id
1 'polypeptide(L)'
;MELEYKVIQATTPYFGKLENLQQVLEEEEESGWELVEKLDNYKIRVQRHISHRSDDRNRSRDPYRTQVGPSNAITYTAAAIGTIAVVLLVFKLVGAF
;
A
#
# COMPACT_ATOMS: atom_id res chain seq x y z
N MET A 1 28.04 5.66 3.61
CA MET A 1 26.70 5.11 3.90
C MET A 1 26.44 4.07 2.81
N GLU A 2 26.33 2.80 3.18
CA GLU A 2 26.29 1.66 2.24
C GLU A 2 24.85 1.16 1.99
N LEU A 3 23.96 1.43 2.94
CA LEU A 3 22.55 1.08 2.89
C LEU A 3 21.67 2.32 2.65
N GLU A 4 20.54 2.10 2.02
CA GLU A 4 19.44 3.06 1.92
C GLU A 4 18.14 2.44 2.43
N TYR A 5 17.18 3.30 2.78
CA TYR A 5 15.93 2.92 3.44
C TYR A 5 14.75 3.60 2.77
N LYS A 6 13.60 2.93 2.78
CA LYS A 6 12.31 3.55 2.48
C LYS A 6 11.21 2.99 3.38
N VAL A 7 10.13 3.76 3.50
CA VAL A 7 8.90 3.32 4.14
C VAL A 7 7.87 3.09 3.05
N ILE A 8 7.34 1.87 3.03
CA ILE A 8 6.22 1.50 2.16
C ILE A 8 4.96 1.60 3.00
N GLN A 9 3.94 2.27 2.46
CA GLN A 9 2.68 2.57 3.14
C GLN A 9 1.47 2.19 2.29
N ALA A 10 0.36 1.92 2.97
CA ALA A 10 -0.95 1.64 2.40
C ALA A 10 -2.04 2.48 3.09
N THR A 11 -3.16 2.69 2.40
CA THR A 11 -4.30 3.48 2.92
C THR A 11 -5.27 2.64 3.76
N THR A 12 -5.20 1.33 3.61
CA THR A 12 -5.94 0.34 4.40
C THR A 12 -4.94 -0.47 5.25
N PRO A 13 -5.39 -1.28 6.23
CA PRO A 13 -4.49 -2.14 7.01
C PRO A 13 -3.99 -3.33 6.18
N TYR A 14 -3.36 -3.03 5.04
CA TYR A 14 -2.99 -3.94 3.97
C TYR A 14 -2.00 -5.01 4.44
N PHE A 15 -1.02 -4.62 5.26
CA PHE A 15 -0.03 -5.52 5.87
C PHE A 15 -0.55 -6.24 7.12
N GLY A 16 -1.82 -6.08 7.47
CA GLY A 16 -2.49 -6.89 8.48
C GLY A 16 -2.79 -8.32 7.99
N LYS A 17 -2.81 -8.52 6.65
CA LYS A 17 -2.90 -9.85 6.02
C LYS A 17 -1.49 -10.32 5.66
N LEU A 18 -1.13 -11.54 6.05
CA LEU A 18 0.21 -12.08 5.84
C LEU A 18 0.53 -12.22 4.34
N GLU A 19 -0.47 -12.62 3.55
CA GLU A 19 -0.33 -12.86 2.11
C GLU A 19 0.03 -11.56 1.37
N ASN A 20 -0.60 -10.44 1.74
CA ASN A 20 -0.29 -9.13 1.17
C ASN A 20 1.12 -8.67 1.56
N LEU A 21 1.55 -8.95 2.79
CA LEU A 21 2.90 -8.61 3.25
C LEU A 21 3.94 -9.40 2.44
N GLN A 22 3.76 -10.71 2.31
CA GLN A 22 4.65 -11.59 1.54
C GLN A 22 4.72 -11.15 0.09
N GLN A 23 3.58 -10.92 -0.55
CA GLN A 23 3.53 -10.44 -1.92
C GLN A 23 4.32 -9.14 -2.11
N VAL A 24 4.16 -8.15 -1.21
CA VAL A 24 4.92 -6.89 -1.32
C VAL A 24 6.40 -7.14 -1.10
N LEU A 25 6.80 -8.00 -0.17
CA LEU A 25 8.21 -8.28 0.05
C LEU A 25 8.87 -8.99 -1.14
N GLU A 26 8.18 -9.94 -1.77
CA GLU A 26 8.66 -10.61 -2.99
C GLU A 26 8.88 -9.59 -4.13
N GLU A 27 7.93 -8.67 -4.33
CA GLU A 27 8.05 -7.60 -5.33
C GLU A 27 9.22 -6.64 -5.04
N GLU A 28 9.51 -6.40 -3.77
CA GLU A 28 10.56 -5.48 -3.32
C GLU A 28 11.95 -6.14 -3.32
N GLU A 29 12.01 -7.44 -3.01
CA GLU A 29 13.21 -8.27 -3.07
C GLU A 29 13.78 -8.30 -4.49
N GLU A 30 12.94 -8.25 -5.53
CA GLU A 30 13.41 -8.08 -6.91
C GLU A 30 14.37 -6.89 -7.02
N SER A 31 14.07 -5.76 -6.37
CA SER A 31 14.91 -4.55 -6.39
C SER A 31 15.97 -4.50 -5.28
N GLY A 32 16.21 -5.64 -4.61
CA GLY A 32 17.17 -5.81 -3.52
C GLY A 32 16.70 -5.25 -2.18
N TRP A 33 15.41 -4.91 -2.03
CA TRP A 33 14.87 -4.42 -0.76
C TRP A 33 14.54 -5.57 0.17
N GLU A 34 15.00 -5.45 1.41
CA GLU A 34 14.80 -6.40 2.49
C GLU A 34 14.01 -5.76 3.63
N LEU A 35 13.14 -6.54 4.29
CA LEU A 35 12.38 -6.06 5.43
C LEU A 35 13.29 -5.74 6.61
N VAL A 36 13.17 -4.53 7.15
CA VAL A 36 13.80 -4.14 8.42
C VAL A 36 12.82 -4.30 9.56
N GLU A 37 11.62 -3.73 9.40
CA GLU A 37 10.65 -3.62 10.49
C GLU A 37 9.24 -3.49 9.92
N LYS A 38 8.28 -4.21 10.53
CA LYS A 38 6.86 -3.95 10.33
C LYS A 38 6.39 -2.92 11.37
N LEU A 39 6.24 -1.68 10.96
CA LEU A 39 5.90 -0.56 11.83
C LEU A 39 4.47 -0.70 12.40
N ASP A 40 3.51 -1.01 11.54
CA ASP A 40 2.12 -1.25 11.90
C ASP A 40 1.41 -2.09 10.80
N ASN A 41 0.07 -2.04 10.69
CA ASN A 41 -0.66 -2.73 9.61
C ASN A 41 -0.76 -1.93 8.30
N TYR A 42 -0.28 -0.70 8.30
CA TYR A 42 -0.31 0.25 7.18
C TYR A 42 1.09 0.54 6.63
N LYS A 43 2.16 0.30 7.39
CA LYS A 43 3.53 0.68 7.03
C LYS A 43 4.54 -0.42 7.36
N ILE A 44 5.51 -0.56 6.47
CA ILE A 44 6.73 -1.36 6.67
C ILE A 44 7.95 -0.53 6.30
N ARG A 45 9.08 -0.80 6.95
CA ARG A 45 10.38 -0.22 6.60
C ARG A 45 11.22 -1.30 5.93
N VAL A 46 11.81 -0.95 4.80
CA VAL A 46 12.74 -1.81 4.07
C VAL A 46 14.09 -1.12 3.91
N GLN A 47 15.14 -1.92 3.70
CA GLN A 47 16.50 -1.46 3.43
C GLN A 47 17.06 -2.15 2.20
N ARG A 48 18.02 -1.52 1.52
CA ARG A 48 18.83 -2.20 0.51
C ARG A 48 20.24 -1.62 0.44
N HIS A 49 21.15 -2.38 -0.14
CA HIS A 49 22.49 -1.89 -0.45
C HIS A 49 22.49 -1.01 -1.71
N ILE A 50 23.20 0.12 -1.66
CA ILE A 50 23.22 1.14 -2.74
C ILE A 50 23.76 0.57 -4.07
N SER A 51 24.52 -0.53 -4.05
CA SER A 51 24.96 -1.21 -5.27
C SER A 51 23.81 -1.64 -6.19
N HIS A 52 22.61 -1.86 -5.67
CA HIS A 52 21.44 -2.24 -6.47
C HIS A 52 20.97 -1.10 -7.40
N ARG A 53 21.33 0.16 -7.11
CA ARG A 53 20.92 1.32 -7.92
C ARG A 53 21.38 1.27 -9.37
N SER A 54 22.50 0.61 -9.65
CA SER A 54 23.02 0.50 -11.02
C SER A 54 22.06 -0.24 -11.95
N ASP A 55 21.21 -1.10 -11.39
CA ASP A 55 20.28 -1.95 -12.13
C ASP A 55 18.82 -1.47 -12.02
N ASP A 56 18.55 -0.37 -11.31
CA ASP A 56 17.20 0.20 -11.12
C ASP A 56 16.51 0.49 -12.46
N ARG A 57 17.27 0.87 -13.49
CA ARG A 57 16.75 1.21 -14.83
C ARG A 57 16.21 0.00 -15.60
N ASN A 58 16.60 -1.22 -15.24
CA ASN A 58 16.19 -2.45 -15.92
C ASN A 58 14.99 -3.11 -15.25
N ARG A 59 14.42 -2.49 -14.21
CA ARG A 59 13.33 -3.06 -13.42
C ARG A 59 11.97 -2.81 -14.06
N SER A 60 11.11 -3.82 -13.94
CA SER A 60 9.72 -3.77 -14.41
C SER A 60 8.85 -2.83 -13.55
N ARG A 61 9.23 -2.63 -12.28
CA ARG A 61 8.52 -1.83 -11.29
C ARG A 61 9.46 -0.76 -10.73
N ASP A 62 8.91 0.40 -10.41
CA ASP A 62 9.65 1.49 -9.77
C ASP A 62 10.24 1.05 -8.41
N PRO A 63 11.58 0.95 -8.29
CA PRO A 63 12.25 0.53 -7.06
C PRO A 63 12.02 1.50 -5.89
N TYR A 64 11.61 2.74 -6.13
CA TYR A 64 11.38 3.75 -5.10
C TYR A 64 9.90 3.99 -4.81
N ARG A 65 8.99 3.14 -5.33
CA ARG A 65 7.58 3.21 -4.94
C ARG A 65 7.45 3.11 -3.41
N THR A 66 6.56 3.93 -2.86
CA THR A 66 6.26 3.98 -1.43
C THR A 66 4.81 3.70 -1.11
N GLN A 67 3.92 3.65 -2.11
CA GLN A 67 2.49 3.41 -1.92
C GLN A 67 2.08 2.05 -2.51
N VAL A 68 1.38 1.24 -1.72
CA VAL A 68 0.85 -0.08 -2.14
C VAL A 68 -0.61 -0.27 -1.73
N GLY A 69 -1.19 -1.37 -2.19
CA GLY A 69 -2.57 -1.74 -1.94
C GLY A 69 -3.54 -1.08 -2.93
N PRO A 70 -4.85 -1.10 -2.62
CA PRO A 70 -5.87 -0.54 -3.50
C PRO A 70 -5.62 0.94 -3.78
N SER A 71 -5.96 1.39 -4.99
CA SER A 71 -5.91 2.81 -5.32
C SER A 71 -6.78 3.62 -4.36
N ASN A 72 -6.20 4.68 -3.80
CA ASN A 72 -6.88 5.61 -2.91
C ASN A 72 -8.19 6.12 -3.53
N ALA A 73 -8.17 6.41 -4.83
CA ALA A 73 -9.35 6.87 -5.56
C ALA A 73 -10.47 5.83 -5.53
N ILE A 74 -10.14 4.55 -5.71
CA ILE A 74 -11.12 3.46 -5.65
C ILE A 74 -11.66 3.31 -4.23
N THR A 75 -10.78 3.28 -3.21
CA THR A 75 -11.19 3.13 -1.82
C THR A 75 -12.11 4.25 -1.36
N TYR A 76 -11.76 5.51 -1.64
CA TYR A 76 -12.59 6.65 -1.25
C TYR A 76 -13.88 6.75 -2.05
N THR A 77 -13.85 6.44 -3.35
CA THR A 77 -15.06 6.44 -4.17
C THR A 77 -16.04 5.37 -3.71
N ALA A 78 -15.57 4.16 -3.42
CA ALA A 78 -16.42 3.08 -2.91
C ALA A 78 -17.03 3.43 -1.54
N ALA A 79 -16.23 3.99 -0.64
CA ALA A 79 -16.72 4.46 0.66
C ALA A 79 -17.80 5.55 0.50
N ALA A 80 -17.55 6.54 -0.35
CA ALA A 80 -18.48 7.64 -0.61
C ALA A 80 -19.82 7.14 -1.18
N ILE A 81 -19.77 6.26 -2.19
CA ILE A 81 -20.98 5.66 -2.78
C ILE A 81 -21.75 4.85 -1.72
N GLY A 82 -21.04 4.06 -0.91
CA GLY A 82 -21.64 3.30 0.18
C GLY A 82 -22.35 4.20 1.19
N THR A 83 -21.72 5.30 1.61
CA THR A 83 -22.33 6.28 2.50
C THR A 83 -23.57 6.93 1.88
N ILE A 84 -23.50 7.36 0.62
CA ILE A 84 -24.65 7.97 -0.08
C ILE A 84 -25.81 6.98 -0.15
N ALA A 85 -25.56 5.71 -0.50
CA ALA A 85 -26.59 4.68 -0.57
C ALA A 85 -27.28 4.45 0.78
N VAL A 86 -26.51 4.39 1.87
CA VAL A 86 -27.06 4.27 3.24
C VAL A 86 -27.91 5.48 3.60
N VAL A 87 -27.44 6.70 3.32
CA VAL A 87 -28.18 7.93 3.59
C VAL A 87 -29.51 7.96 2.82
N LEU A 88 -29.50 7.60 1.53
CA LEU A 88 -30.72 7.52 0.71
C LEU A 88 -31.70 6.45 1.24
N LEU A 89 -31.18 5.31 1.70
CA LEU A 89 -31.99 4.26 2.31
C LEU A 89 -32.67 4.77 3.59
N VAL A 90 -31.94 5.47 4.46
CA VAL A 90 -32.50 6.06 5.69
C VAL A 90 -33.59 7.07 5.37
N PHE A 91 -33.36 7.97 4.41
CA PHE A 91 -34.38 8.94 4.00
C PHE A 91 -35.65 8.25 3.49
N LYS A 92 -35.51 7.20 2.68
CA LYS A 92 -36.64 6.40 2.19
C LYS A 92 -37.39 5.71 3.33
N LEU A 93 -36.69 5.16 4.32
CA LEU A 93 -37.31 4.46 5.46
C LEU A 93 -38.05 5.40 6.42
N VAL A 94 -37.60 6.64 6.55
CA VAL A 94 -38.22 7.66 7.41
C VAL A 94 -39.34 8.43 6.67
N GLY A 95 -39.56 8.16 5.38
CA GLY A 95 -40.60 8.82 4.59
C GLY A 95 -40.27 10.28 4.29
N ALA A 96 -38.98 10.63 4.21
CA ALA A 96 -38.54 11.97 3.82
C ALA A 96 -38.86 12.29 2.35
N PHE A 97 -39.18 11.26 1.56
CA PHE A 97 -39.82 11.30 0.24
C PHE A 97 -40.39 9.92 -0.11
#